data_AF-A0AAD2F5S8-F1
#
_entry.id   AF-A0AAD2F5S8-F1
#
_cell.length_a   1.000
_cell.length_b   1.000
_cell.length_c   1.000
_cell.angle_alpha   90.00
_cell.angle_beta   90.00
_cell.angle_gamma   90.00
#
_symmetry.space_group_name_H-M   'P 1'
#
loop_
_entity.id
_entity.type
_entity.pdbx_description
1 polymer ?
#
loop_
_entity_poly.entity_id
_entity_poly.type
_entity_poly.pdbx_seq_one_letter_code
_entity_poly.pdbx_strand_id
1 'polypeptide(L)'
;MRSAPSYGVRSRRSAANAGVRLTARTYGKARIGTYAEKAEGHITVESDAERLVAHMLCVDPRVRSFKQQPFTVDLVAERLLFTREELAEARRMRGGRAGEAEYTPDFATVQADGLQRAYEVKLQGFEGDGGYWAKVERAREIMEANCYPLSTVVVPANERHPVVVNVQLLKPAIARAREYLTPDIIDRVERYCELGPVLQRTLCAELQIPTGLIPPLLARGVLQADLAHNHICGTLELTVAYGDLAHLCLIEELRP
;
A
#
# COMPACT_ATOMS: atom_id res chain seq x y z
N MET A 1 -15.32 32.50 -8.18
CA MET A 1 -14.06 32.63 -7.42
C MET A 1 -13.85 31.34 -6.63
N ARG A 2 -12.80 30.58 -6.93
CA ARG A 2 -12.49 29.32 -6.22
C ARG A 2 -11.81 29.66 -4.89
N SER A 3 -12.41 29.20 -3.79
CA SER A 3 -11.90 29.38 -2.43
C SER A 3 -10.51 28.73 -2.29
N ALA A 4 -9.57 29.43 -1.67
CA ALA A 4 -8.24 28.90 -1.38
C ALA A 4 -8.32 27.78 -0.33
N PRO A 5 -7.57 26.67 -0.47
CA PRO A 5 -7.56 25.62 0.53
C PRO A 5 -6.94 26.14 1.84
N SER A 6 -7.65 25.91 2.96
CA SER A 6 -7.18 26.21 4.30
C SER A 6 -6.09 25.21 4.72
N TYR A 7 -4.88 25.71 4.99
CA TYR A 7 -3.77 24.91 5.49
C TYR A 7 -3.89 24.74 7.01
N GLY A 8 -4.02 23.50 7.48
CA GLY A 8 -4.15 23.20 8.91
C GLY A 8 -2.86 23.48 9.69
N VAL A 9 -2.92 24.45 10.61
CA VAL A 9 -1.86 24.74 11.59
C VAL A 9 -1.88 23.71 12.73
N ARG A 10 -0.70 23.37 13.24
CA ARG A 10 -0.47 22.40 14.32
C ARG A 10 -1.38 22.61 15.54
N SER A 11 -2.22 21.64 15.85
CA SER A 11 -2.69 21.42 17.22
C SER A 11 -2.11 20.11 17.75
N ARG A 12 -1.37 20.20 18.88
CA ARG A 12 -1.01 19.07 19.72
C ARG A 12 -2.29 18.54 20.36
N ARG A 13 -2.72 17.31 20.07
CA ARG A 13 -3.53 16.47 20.98
C ARG A 13 -3.64 15.03 20.48
N SER A 14 -3.60 14.10 21.43
CA SER A 14 -3.51 12.65 21.32
C SER A 14 -4.81 11.98 20.82
N ALA A 15 -5.18 12.21 19.56
CA ALA A 15 -6.29 11.50 18.92
C ALA A 15 -5.77 10.72 17.70
N ALA A 16 -6.26 9.49 17.53
CA ALA A 16 -5.92 8.59 16.43
C ALA A 16 -6.01 9.32 15.07
N ASN A 17 -4.85 9.53 14.45
CA ASN A 17 -4.66 10.42 13.31
C ASN A 17 -5.10 9.67 12.03
N ALA A 18 -6.21 10.11 11.42
CA ALA A 18 -6.76 9.51 10.19
C ALA A 18 -5.85 9.66 8.95
N GLY A 19 -4.69 10.31 9.10
CA GLY A 19 -3.49 9.94 8.37
C GLY A 19 -3.42 10.30 6.89
N VAL A 20 -4.18 11.29 6.40
CA VAL A 20 -3.94 11.91 5.08
C VAL A 20 -3.87 13.43 5.25
N ARG A 21 -2.76 14.03 4.80
CA ARG A 21 -2.54 15.49 4.85
C ARG A 21 -1.94 15.95 3.53
N LEU A 22 -2.52 16.97 2.91
CA LEU A 22 -1.86 17.66 1.81
C LEU A 22 -0.68 18.47 2.38
N THR A 23 0.54 18.18 1.93
CA THR A 23 1.73 18.96 2.32
C THR A 23 2.04 20.00 1.24
N ALA A 24 2.62 21.13 1.65
CA ALA A 24 2.88 22.25 0.76
C ALA A 24 3.74 21.83 -0.45
N ARG A 25 3.43 22.40 -1.62
CA ARG A 25 4.14 22.13 -2.88
C ARG A 25 5.62 22.45 -2.71
N THR A 26 6.47 21.45 -2.89
CA THR A 26 7.91 21.65 -3.15
C THR A 26 8.12 21.36 -4.63
N TYR A 27 8.56 22.35 -5.42
CA TYR A 27 8.81 22.21 -6.87
C TYR A 27 7.57 21.89 -7.75
N GLY A 28 6.37 22.35 -7.37
CA GLY A 28 5.19 22.35 -8.24
C GLY A 28 4.36 21.06 -8.28
N LYS A 29 4.87 19.92 -7.80
CA LYS A 29 4.08 18.69 -7.60
C LYS A 29 3.40 18.68 -6.23
N ALA A 30 2.14 18.24 -6.17
CA ALA A 30 1.44 18.05 -4.91
C ALA A 30 2.05 16.85 -4.17
N ARG A 31 2.35 17.02 -2.89
CA ARG A 31 2.87 15.95 -2.03
C ARG A 31 1.77 15.52 -1.07
N ILE A 32 1.58 14.23 -0.92
CA ILE A 32 0.52 13.67 -0.07
C ILE A 32 1.17 12.99 1.12
N GLY A 33 1.01 13.57 2.30
CA GLY A 33 1.43 12.98 3.56
C GLY A 33 0.48 11.87 3.97
N THR A 34 0.98 10.67 4.23
CA THR A 34 0.20 9.56 4.80
C THR A 34 0.92 8.93 5.99
N TYR A 35 0.16 8.51 7.02
CA TYR A 35 0.72 7.72 8.12
C TYR A 35 0.75 6.23 7.75
N ALA A 36 1.86 5.56 8.01
CA ALA A 36 2.09 4.14 7.81
C ALA A 36 3.05 3.62 8.91
N GLU A 37 2.54 2.80 9.82
CA GLU A 37 3.34 2.23 10.91
C GLU A 37 4.52 1.38 10.38
N LYS A 38 4.26 0.56 9.35
CA LYS A 38 5.28 -0.24 8.65
C LYS A 38 6.33 0.60 7.91
N ALA A 39 6.13 1.91 7.77
CA ALA A 39 7.12 2.84 7.23
C ALA A 39 7.68 3.78 8.31
N GLU A 40 7.60 3.38 9.58
CA GLU A 40 8.12 4.12 10.74
C GLU A 40 7.47 5.51 10.93
N GLY A 41 6.24 5.71 10.43
CA GLY A 41 5.44 6.89 10.71
C GLY A 41 4.89 7.59 9.47
N HIS A 42 5.12 8.91 9.36
CA HIS A 42 4.59 9.71 8.27
C HIS A 42 5.52 9.70 7.06
N ILE A 43 5.01 9.25 5.92
CA ILE A 43 5.69 9.30 4.61
C ILE A 43 5.00 10.31 3.68
N THR A 44 5.67 10.69 2.60
CA THR A 44 5.19 11.73 1.67
C THR A 44 5.29 11.28 0.22
N VAL A 45 4.18 10.81 -0.34
CA VAL A 45 4.10 10.27 -1.71
C VAL A 45 3.81 11.33 -2.76
N GLU A 46 4.17 11.04 -4.02
CA GLU A 46 4.02 11.95 -5.16
C GLU A 46 2.67 11.82 -5.88
N SER A 47 1.93 10.73 -5.64
CA SER A 47 0.64 10.46 -6.29
C SER A 47 -0.37 9.75 -5.38
N ASP A 48 -1.66 9.82 -5.72
CA ASP A 48 -2.70 9.05 -5.05
C ASP A 48 -2.56 7.54 -5.29
N ALA A 49 -2.00 7.14 -6.44
CA ALA A 49 -1.67 5.75 -6.74
C ALA A 49 -0.62 5.21 -5.77
N GLU A 50 0.49 5.94 -5.57
CA GLU A 50 1.50 5.60 -4.55
C GLU A 50 0.90 5.59 -3.14
N ARG A 51 -0.01 6.52 -2.83
CA ARG A 51 -0.70 6.54 -1.52
C ARG A 51 -1.49 5.27 -1.30
N LEU A 52 -2.23 4.81 -2.32
CA LEU A 52 -3.00 3.58 -2.24
C LEU A 52 -2.08 2.37 -2.07
N VAL A 53 -0.98 2.28 -2.84
CA VAL A 53 0.00 1.20 -2.70
C VAL A 53 0.62 1.22 -1.30
N ALA A 54 0.98 2.38 -0.76
CA ALA A 54 1.44 2.47 0.63
C ALA A 54 0.40 1.94 1.64
N HIS A 55 -0.90 2.13 1.38
CA HIS A 55 -1.96 1.56 2.23
C HIS A 55 -2.07 0.05 2.06
N MET A 56 -1.89 -0.49 0.84
CA MET A 56 -1.81 -1.94 0.60
C MET A 56 -0.63 -2.55 1.35
N LEU A 57 0.55 -1.92 1.30
CA LEU A 57 1.73 -2.37 2.03
C LEU A 57 1.52 -2.37 3.55
N CYS A 58 0.70 -1.46 4.08
CA CYS A 58 0.27 -1.52 5.48
C CYS A 58 -0.61 -2.75 5.76
N VAL A 59 -1.52 -3.09 4.83
CA VAL A 59 -2.50 -4.17 4.97
C VAL A 59 -1.89 -5.56 4.74
N ASP A 60 -0.96 -5.70 3.81
CA ASP A 60 -0.37 -6.98 3.40
C ASP A 60 0.38 -7.64 4.57
N PRO A 61 -0.01 -8.83 5.04
CA PRO A 61 0.59 -9.49 6.20
C PRO A 61 2.05 -9.92 5.96
N ARG A 62 2.46 -10.08 4.71
CA ARG A 62 3.83 -10.49 4.35
C ARG A 62 4.80 -9.32 4.47
N VAL A 63 4.32 -8.08 4.36
CA VAL A 63 5.19 -6.89 4.49
C VAL A 63 5.45 -6.62 5.97
N ARG A 64 6.72 -6.69 6.38
CA ARG A 64 7.16 -6.32 7.74
C ARG A 64 7.40 -4.82 7.84
N SER A 65 8.13 -4.25 6.88
CA SER A 65 8.38 -2.82 6.80
C SER A 65 8.58 -2.38 5.35
N PHE A 66 8.47 -1.08 5.10
CA PHE A 66 8.73 -0.51 3.78
C PHE A 66 9.26 0.91 3.84
N LYS A 67 9.95 1.34 2.77
CA LYS A 67 10.47 2.68 2.58
C LYS A 67 10.05 3.20 1.22
N GLN A 68 9.66 4.47 1.19
CA GLN A 68 9.40 5.21 -0.05
C GLN A 68 10.73 5.74 -0.62
N GLN A 69 10.89 5.68 -1.95
CA GLN A 69 12.10 6.13 -2.67
C GLN A 69 13.38 5.68 -1.96
N PRO A 70 13.55 4.37 -1.76
CA PRO A 70 14.50 3.79 -0.80
C PRO A 70 15.98 4.00 -1.17
N PHE A 71 16.26 4.11 -2.47
CA PHE A 71 17.58 4.26 -3.07
C PHE A 71 17.45 4.69 -4.53
N THR A 72 18.57 5.08 -5.15
CA THR A 72 18.67 5.34 -6.58
C THR A 72 19.53 4.28 -7.25
N VAL A 73 19.08 3.73 -8.36
CA VAL A 73 19.84 2.86 -9.25
C VAL A 73 20.66 3.74 -10.19
N ASP A 74 21.98 3.56 -10.15
CA ASP A 74 22.91 4.12 -11.11
C ASP A 74 22.96 3.21 -12.34
N LEU A 75 22.34 3.63 -13.43
CA LEU A 75 22.24 2.84 -14.67
C LEU A 75 23.57 2.80 -15.44
N VAL A 76 24.50 3.71 -15.13
CA VAL A 76 25.80 3.80 -15.82
C VAL A 76 26.85 2.97 -15.08
N ALA A 77 26.89 3.09 -13.75
CA ALA A 77 27.83 2.35 -12.91
C ALA A 77 27.26 1.03 -12.35
N GLU A 78 26.02 0.69 -12.70
CA GLU A 78 25.34 -0.57 -12.36
C GLU A 78 25.34 -0.90 -10.86
N ARG A 79 24.98 0.08 -10.04
CA ARG A 79 24.98 -0.04 -8.57
C ARG A 79 23.81 0.68 -7.92
N LEU A 80 23.50 0.28 -6.68
CA LEU A 80 22.51 0.97 -5.84
C LEU A 80 23.19 2.06 -5.00
N LEU A 81 22.54 3.23 -4.92
CA LEU A 81 22.97 4.40 -4.15
C LEU A 81 21.91 4.70 -3.09
N PHE A 82 22.23 4.47 -1.82
CA PHE A 82 21.30 4.58 -0.70
C PHE A 82 21.33 5.96 -0.03
N THR A 83 22.39 6.73 -0.27
CA THR A 83 22.61 8.03 0.35
C THR A 83 22.68 9.15 -0.67
N ARG A 84 22.47 10.39 -0.19
CA ARG A 84 22.57 11.58 -1.05
C ARG A 84 24.01 11.86 -1.45
N GLU A 85 24.95 11.49 -0.59
CA GLU A 85 26.38 11.62 -0.77
C GLU A 85 26.87 10.73 -1.91
N GLU A 86 26.46 9.45 -1.90
CA GLU A 86 26.73 8.50 -3.01
C GLU A 86 26.15 8.99 -4.33
N LEU A 87 24.91 9.52 -4.31
CA LEU A 87 24.27 10.09 -5.50
C LEU A 87 25.02 11.32 -6.03
N ALA A 88 25.43 12.22 -5.14
CA ALA A 88 26.22 13.40 -5.51
C ALA A 88 27.59 13.02 -6.07
N GLU A 89 28.26 12.02 -5.50
CA GLU A 89 29.52 11.49 -6.01
C GLU A 89 29.37 10.85 -7.39
N ALA A 90 28.36 10.00 -7.57
CA ALA A 90 28.07 9.37 -8.85
C ALA A 90 27.81 10.41 -9.95
N ARG A 91 27.03 11.46 -9.65
CA ARG A 91 26.80 12.59 -10.56
C ARG A 91 28.07 13.36 -10.89
N ARG A 92 28.94 13.60 -9.91
CA ARG A 92 30.25 14.26 -10.12
C ARG A 92 31.15 13.43 -11.04
N MET A 93 31.26 12.12 -10.79
CA MET A 93 32.09 11.22 -11.61
C MET A 93 31.61 11.11 -13.06
N ARG A 94 30.30 11.22 -13.30
CA ARG A 94 29.74 11.23 -14.66
C ARG A 94 30.07 12.48 -15.47
N GLY A 95 30.52 13.57 -14.84
CA GLY A 95 31.01 14.75 -15.55
C GLY A 95 30.03 15.37 -16.55
N GLY A 96 28.73 15.35 -16.27
CA GLY A 96 27.70 15.96 -17.12
C GLY A 96 27.33 15.19 -18.39
N ARG A 97 27.73 13.91 -18.53
CA ARG A 97 27.28 13.04 -19.63
C ARG A 97 25.75 13.03 -19.72
N ALA A 98 25.21 13.34 -20.89
CA ALA A 98 23.78 13.36 -21.16
C ALA A 98 23.25 11.92 -21.34
N GLY A 99 22.08 11.62 -20.76
CA GLY A 99 21.41 10.33 -20.85
C GLY A 99 20.64 9.97 -19.58
N GLU A 100 19.83 8.91 -19.67
CA GLU A 100 19.12 8.35 -18.51
C GLU A 100 20.11 7.62 -17.60
N ALA A 101 20.62 8.33 -16.59
CA ALA A 101 21.67 7.79 -15.71
C ALA A 101 21.12 7.18 -14.42
N GLU A 102 19.87 7.50 -14.05
CA GLU A 102 19.35 7.28 -12.71
C GLU A 102 17.90 6.82 -12.76
N TYR A 103 17.57 5.81 -11.97
CA TYR A 103 16.22 5.33 -11.73
C TYR A 103 15.97 5.19 -10.22
N THR A 104 14.77 5.46 -9.75
CA THR A 104 14.41 5.34 -8.33
C THR A 104 13.07 4.62 -8.27
N PRO A 105 12.99 3.42 -7.67
CA PRO A 105 11.71 2.76 -7.47
C PRO A 105 10.88 3.52 -6.42
N ASP A 106 9.56 3.46 -6.53
CA ASP A 106 8.66 4.17 -5.61
C ASP A 106 8.73 3.61 -4.19
N PHE A 107 8.83 2.29 -4.04
CA PHE A 107 8.93 1.62 -2.74
C PHE A 107 9.94 0.48 -2.74
N ALA A 108 10.55 0.23 -1.58
CA ALA A 108 11.11 -1.08 -1.23
C ALA A 108 10.50 -1.58 0.08
N THR A 109 10.36 -2.89 0.17
CA THR A 109 9.78 -3.60 1.30
C THR A 109 10.78 -4.61 1.85
N VAL A 110 10.68 -4.87 3.14
CA VAL A 110 11.23 -6.08 3.76
C VAL A 110 10.05 -6.97 4.14
N GLN A 111 10.06 -8.18 3.62
CA GLN A 111 9.04 -9.18 3.84
C GLN A 111 9.24 -9.88 5.21
N ALA A 112 8.25 -10.64 5.64
CA ALA A 112 8.25 -11.34 6.93
C ALA A 112 9.34 -12.41 7.01
N ASP A 113 9.68 -13.02 5.88
CA ASP A 113 10.81 -13.95 5.71
C ASP A 113 12.18 -13.25 5.63
N GLY A 114 12.20 -11.91 5.64
CA GLY A 114 13.41 -11.10 5.56
C GLY A 114 13.86 -10.77 4.12
N LEU A 115 13.20 -11.32 3.10
CA LEU A 115 13.50 -11.01 1.70
C LEU A 115 13.08 -9.58 1.36
N GLN A 116 13.74 -8.99 0.37
CA GLN A 116 13.44 -7.63 -0.09
C GLN A 116 12.69 -7.67 -1.41
N ARG A 117 11.84 -6.67 -1.64
CA ARG A 117 11.16 -6.44 -2.92
C ARG A 117 11.04 -4.95 -3.17
N ALA A 118 11.11 -4.55 -4.44
CA ALA A 118 10.86 -3.18 -4.85
C ALA A 118 9.61 -3.09 -5.73
N TYR A 119 8.97 -1.92 -5.72
CA TYR A 119 7.76 -1.64 -6.48
C TYR A 119 7.89 -0.35 -7.27
N GLU A 120 7.51 -0.42 -8.54
CA GLU A 120 7.21 0.74 -9.39
C GLU A 120 5.69 0.87 -9.50
N VAL A 121 5.15 2.05 -9.22
CA VAL A 121 3.71 2.29 -9.22
C VAL A 121 3.32 3.08 -10.47
N LYS A 122 2.26 2.62 -11.13
CA LYS A 122 1.62 3.32 -12.24
C LYS A 122 0.13 3.45 -12.01
N LEU A 123 -0.45 4.49 -12.60
CA LEU A 123 -1.89 4.61 -12.74
C LEU A 123 -2.27 4.03 -14.10
N GLN A 124 -3.35 3.24 -14.14
CA GLN A 124 -3.89 2.71 -15.38
C GLN A 124 -4.18 3.84 -16.38
N GLY A 125 -3.71 3.67 -17.62
CA GLY A 125 -3.73 4.68 -18.68
C GLY A 125 -2.56 5.67 -18.64
N PHE A 126 -1.65 5.54 -17.66
CA PHE A 126 -0.45 6.37 -17.49
C PHE A 126 0.76 5.51 -17.10
N GLU A 127 0.96 4.39 -17.80
CA GLU A 127 2.01 3.40 -17.50
C GLU A 127 3.42 3.87 -17.91
N GLY A 128 3.51 4.77 -18.88
CA GLY A 128 4.77 5.23 -19.46
C GLY A 128 4.95 4.74 -20.90
N ASP A 129 5.92 5.34 -21.60
CA ASP A 129 6.25 4.98 -22.98
C ASP A 129 7.36 3.91 -23.05
N GLY A 130 7.71 3.50 -24.28
CA GLY A 130 8.73 2.46 -24.49
C GLY A 130 10.13 2.87 -24.00
N GLY A 131 10.47 4.16 -24.04
CA GLY A 131 11.76 4.65 -23.54
C GLY A 131 11.84 4.50 -22.02
N TYR A 132 10.78 4.90 -21.34
CA TYR A 132 10.64 4.71 -19.90
C TYR A 132 10.70 3.22 -19.51
N TRP A 133 10.04 2.32 -20.24
CA TRP A 133 10.09 0.88 -19.91
C TRP A 133 11.46 0.25 -20.18
N ALA A 134 12.16 0.67 -21.24
CA ALA A 134 13.54 0.23 -21.47
C ALA A 134 14.46 0.59 -20.28
N LYS A 135 14.26 1.78 -19.70
CA LYS A 135 14.96 2.22 -18.48
C LYS A 135 14.62 1.35 -17.27
N VAL A 136 13.34 1.04 -17.06
CA VAL A 136 12.89 0.22 -15.95
C VAL A 136 13.43 -1.21 -16.05
N GLU A 137 13.44 -1.80 -17.25
CA GLU A 137 14.02 -3.13 -17.45
C GLU A 137 15.52 -3.14 -17.16
N ARG A 138 16.26 -2.11 -17.59
CA ARG A 138 17.68 -1.99 -17.23
C ARG A 138 17.89 -1.88 -15.72
N ALA A 139 17.04 -1.12 -15.04
CA ALA A 139 17.08 -1.02 -13.59
C ALA A 139 16.75 -2.34 -12.89
N ARG A 140 15.76 -3.08 -13.42
CA ARG A 140 15.33 -4.39 -12.91
C ARG A 140 16.50 -5.37 -12.84
N GLU A 141 17.30 -5.47 -13.90
CA GLU A 141 18.50 -6.33 -13.93
C GLU A 141 19.48 -6.00 -12.80
N ILE A 142 19.79 -4.71 -12.61
CA ILE A 142 20.72 -4.24 -11.59
C ILE A 142 20.15 -4.50 -10.19
N MET A 143 18.85 -4.24 -10.00
CA MET A 143 18.19 -4.41 -8.70
C MET A 143 18.07 -5.89 -8.32
N GLU A 144 17.76 -6.78 -9.26
CA GLU A 144 17.72 -8.23 -9.05
C GLU A 144 19.08 -8.75 -8.57
N ALA A 145 20.16 -8.35 -9.23
CA ALA A 145 21.53 -8.69 -8.83
C ALA A 145 21.91 -8.18 -7.42
N ASN A 146 21.17 -7.20 -6.90
CA ASN A 146 21.35 -6.64 -5.56
C ASN A 146 20.24 -7.07 -4.58
N CYS A 147 19.53 -8.17 -4.86
CA CYS A 147 18.49 -8.75 -4.00
C CYS A 147 17.23 -7.88 -3.83
N TYR A 148 16.93 -7.00 -4.80
CA TYR A 148 15.71 -6.18 -4.86
C TYR A 148 14.90 -6.49 -6.12
N PRO A 149 14.26 -7.66 -6.23
CA PRO A 149 13.37 -7.95 -7.35
C PRO A 149 12.32 -6.83 -7.49
N LEU A 150 12.26 -6.22 -8.67
CA LEU A 150 11.36 -5.12 -8.99
C LEU A 150 10.07 -5.64 -9.62
N SER A 151 8.94 -5.17 -9.12
CA SER A 151 7.63 -5.45 -9.70
C SER A 151 6.87 -4.17 -10.00
N THR A 152 6.20 -4.14 -11.14
CA THR A 152 5.29 -3.06 -11.50
C THR A 152 3.91 -3.33 -10.87
N VAL A 153 3.31 -2.28 -10.33
CA VAL A 153 1.93 -2.28 -9.81
C VAL A 153 1.14 -1.25 -10.60
N VAL A 154 0.07 -1.68 -11.26
CA VAL A 154 -0.82 -0.80 -12.03
C VAL A 154 -2.10 -0.59 -11.23
N VAL A 155 -2.25 0.61 -10.67
CA VAL A 155 -3.43 1.02 -9.92
C VAL A 155 -4.60 1.28 -10.89
N PRO A 156 -5.77 0.65 -10.70
CA PRO A 156 -6.94 0.88 -11.54
C PRO A 156 -7.36 2.35 -11.53
N ALA A 157 -7.70 2.89 -12.71
CA ALA A 157 -8.19 4.26 -12.82
C ALA A 157 -9.63 4.41 -12.29
N ASN A 158 -10.37 3.30 -12.21
CA ASN A 158 -11.70 3.26 -11.62
C ASN A 158 -11.61 3.38 -10.10
N GLU A 159 -11.99 4.54 -9.55
CA GLU A 159 -12.02 4.79 -8.10
C GLU A 159 -12.97 3.84 -7.34
N ARG A 160 -13.93 3.22 -8.03
CA ARG A 160 -14.84 2.21 -7.48
C ARG A 160 -14.31 0.79 -7.59
N HIS A 161 -13.06 0.59 -8.04
CA HIS A 161 -12.49 -0.75 -8.09
C HIS A 161 -12.46 -1.38 -6.68
N PRO A 162 -12.83 -2.67 -6.50
CA PRO A 162 -12.92 -3.29 -5.18
C PRO A 162 -11.64 -3.13 -4.35
N VAL A 163 -10.47 -3.42 -4.93
CA VAL A 163 -9.16 -3.21 -4.27
C VAL A 163 -8.99 -1.77 -3.76
N VAL A 164 -9.33 -0.76 -4.58
CA VAL A 164 -9.16 0.67 -4.22
C VAL A 164 -10.02 1.02 -3.01
N VAL A 165 -11.28 0.58 -3.00
CA VAL A 165 -12.24 0.87 -1.92
C VAL A 165 -11.91 0.06 -0.67
N ASN A 166 -11.69 -1.24 -0.81
CA ASN A 166 -11.50 -2.16 0.31
C ASN A 166 -10.24 -1.83 1.11
N VAL A 167 -9.14 -1.47 0.46
CA VAL A 167 -7.88 -1.07 1.14
C VAL A 167 -8.10 0.14 2.05
N GLN A 168 -8.92 1.10 1.64
CA GLN A 168 -9.25 2.28 2.43
C GLN A 168 -10.08 1.94 3.68
N LEU A 169 -10.87 0.86 3.63
CA LEU A 169 -11.62 0.34 4.78
C LEU A 169 -10.72 -0.49 5.71
N LEU A 170 -9.84 -1.31 5.14
CA LEU A 170 -8.99 -2.25 5.87
C LEU A 170 -7.88 -1.56 6.65
N LYS A 171 -7.21 -0.57 6.07
CA LYS A 171 -6.10 0.14 6.73
C LYS A 171 -6.48 0.68 8.12
N PRO A 172 -7.54 1.48 8.29
CA PRO A 172 -7.94 1.94 9.62
C PRO A 172 -8.49 0.80 10.49
N ALA A 173 -9.08 -0.24 9.90
CA ALA A 173 -9.59 -1.39 10.64
C ALA A 173 -8.47 -2.19 11.32
N ILE A 174 -7.33 -2.39 10.67
CA ILE A 174 -6.15 -3.06 11.28
C ILE A 174 -5.72 -2.34 12.56
N ALA A 175 -5.60 -1.01 12.51
CA ALA A 175 -5.17 -0.21 13.65
C ALA A 175 -6.14 -0.29 14.84
N ARG A 176 -7.44 -0.45 14.57
CA ARG A 176 -8.50 -0.45 15.58
C ARG A 176 -9.04 -1.83 15.92
N ALA A 177 -8.55 -2.90 15.27
CA ALA A 177 -9.13 -4.23 15.41
C ALA A 177 -9.13 -4.71 16.87
N ARG A 178 -8.06 -4.40 17.62
CA ARG A 178 -7.95 -4.74 19.05
C ARG A 178 -8.93 -3.98 19.94
N GLU A 179 -9.41 -2.81 19.50
CA GLU A 179 -10.36 -1.99 20.27
C GLU A 179 -11.79 -2.52 20.12
N TYR A 180 -12.10 -3.13 18.98
CA TYR A 180 -13.47 -3.52 18.62
C TYR A 180 -13.73 -5.03 18.68
N LEU A 181 -12.70 -5.87 18.59
CA LEU A 181 -12.86 -7.32 18.57
C LEU A 181 -12.53 -7.93 19.93
N THR A 182 -13.54 -8.55 20.54
CA THR A 182 -13.41 -9.36 21.74
C THR A 182 -13.36 -10.84 21.37
N PRO A 183 -12.78 -11.71 22.21
CA PRO A 183 -12.81 -13.16 21.99
C PRO A 183 -14.23 -13.70 21.78
N ASP A 184 -15.23 -13.22 22.54
CA ASP A 184 -16.62 -13.63 22.38
C ASP A 184 -17.19 -13.34 20.98
N ILE A 185 -16.89 -12.16 20.41
CA ILE A 185 -17.35 -11.82 19.05
C ILE A 185 -16.69 -12.75 18.03
N ILE A 186 -15.39 -13.02 18.20
CA ILE A 186 -14.63 -13.92 17.32
C ILE A 186 -15.24 -15.32 17.37
N ASP A 187 -15.37 -15.91 18.56
CA ASP A 187 -15.89 -17.27 18.75
C ASP A 187 -17.33 -17.43 18.23
N ARG A 188 -18.14 -16.37 18.31
CA ARG A 188 -19.51 -16.36 17.77
C ARG A 188 -19.52 -16.30 16.24
N VAL A 189 -18.65 -15.49 15.64
CA VAL A 189 -18.54 -15.36 14.18
C VAL A 189 -18.00 -16.63 13.56
N GLU A 190 -16.94 -17.22 14.13
CA GLU A 190 -16.33 -18.44 13.60
C GLU A 190 -17.33 -19.60 13.61
N ARG A 191 -17.98 -19.87 14.77
CA ARG A 191 -19.01 -20.92 14.89
C ARG A 191 -20.18 -20.74 13.92
N TYR A 192 -20.58 -19.50 13.65
CA TYR A 192 -21.66 -19.24 12.70
C TYR A 192 -21.25 -19.60 11.26
N CYS A 193 -19.98 -19.36 10.89
CA CYS A 193 -19.46 -19.62 9.55
C CYS A 193 -18.97 -21.06 9.35
N GLU A 194 -18.90 -21.89 10.40
CA GLU A 194 -18.50 -23.31 10.31
C GLU A 194 -19.39 -24.12 9.35
N LEU A 195 -20.64 -23.70 9.18
CA LEU A 195 -21.62 -24.37 8.31
C LEU A 195 -21.41 -24.08 6.81
N GLY A 196 -20.55 -23.12 6.48
CA GLY A 196 -20.21 -22.76 5.10
C GLY A 196 -20.20 -21.25 4.85
N PRO A 197 -20.03 -20.84 3.57
CA PRO A 197 -20.01 -19.44 3.18
C PRO A 197 -21.34 -18.74 3.51
N VAL A 198 -21.25 -17.49 3.98
CA VAL A 198 -22.40 -16.68 4.36
C VAL A 198 -22.30 -15.27 3.81
N LEU A 199 -23.44 -14.67 3.46
CA LEU A 199 -23.46 -13.28 3.04
C LEU A 199 -23.28 -12.35 4.25
N GLN A 200 -22.51 -11.28 4.07
CA GLN A 200 -22.25 -10.28 5.10
C GLN A 200 -23.53 -9.78 5.78
N ARG A 201 -24.57 -9.47 5.00
CA ARG A 201 -25.84 -8.98 5.56
C ARG A 201 -26.51 -10.00 6.49
N THR A 202 -26.43 -11.29 6.13
CA THR A 202 -27.04 -12.38 6.89
C THR A 202 -26.28 -12.59 8.19
N LEU A 203 -24.95 -12.68 8.10
CA LEU A 203 -24.09 -12.79 9.28
C LEU A 203 -24.30 -11.62 10.27
N CYS A 204 -24.33 -10.38 9.78
CA CYS A 204 -24.56 -9.21 10.62
C CYS A 204 -25.95 -9.22 11.28
N ALA A 205 -26.99 -9.61 10.53
CA ALA A 205 -28.36 -9.66 11.05
C ALA A 205 -28.54 -10.75 12.11
N GLU A 206 -28.08 -11.98 11.83
CA GLU A 206 -28.26 -13.13 12.72
C GLU A 206 -27.42 -13.02 13.99
N LEU A 207 -26.20 -12.49 13.91
CA LEU A 207 -25.36 -12.27 15.08
C LEU A 207 -25.60 -10.92 15.78
N GLN A 208 -26.46 -10.08 15.20
CA GLN A 208 -26.74 -8.71 15.65
C GLN A 208 -25.47 -7.87 15.82
N ILE A 209 -24.51 -8.02 14.90
CA ILE A 209 -23.27 -7.24 14.91
C ILE A 209 -23.33 -6.14 13.84
N PRO A 210 -22.77 -4.94 14.12
CA PRO A 210 -22.76 -3.86 13.15
C PRO A 210 -21.86 -4.21 11.96
N THR A 211 -22.25 -3.78 10.77
CA THR A 211 -21.49 -3.98 9.52
C THR A 211 -20.09 -3.38 9.57
N GLY A 212 -19.88 -2.36 10.40
CA GLY A 212 -18.56 -1.78 10.66
C GLY A 212 -17.54 -2.72 11.31
N LEU A 213 -17.96 -3.87 11.86
CA LEU A 213 -17.06 -4.90 12.38
C LEU A 213 -16.50 -5.84 11.30
N ILE A 214 -17.05 -5.81 10.08
CA ILE A 214 -16.60 -6.70 9.01
C ILE A 214 -15.14 -6.40 8.58
N PRO A 215 -14.73 -5.14 8.34
CA PRO A 215 -13.33 -4.87 8.03
C PRO A 215 -12.36 -5.28 9.15
N PRO A 216 -12.62 -5.04 10.46
CA PRO A 216 -11.81 -5.60 11.54
C PRO A 216 -11.74 -7.13 11.55
N LEU A 217 -12.86 -7.83 11.33
CA LEU A 217 -12.89 -9.31 11.29
C LEU A 217 -12.05 -9.86 10.14
N LEU A 218 -12.13 -9.24 8.95
CA LEU A 218 -11.28 -9.54 7.80
C LEU A 218 -9.81 -9.25 8.08
N ALA A 219 -9.51 -8.10 8.68
CA ALA A 219 -8.16 -7.65 9.01
C ALA A 219 -7.44 -8.52 10.06
N ARG A 220 -8.19 -9.30 10.85
CA ARG A 220 -7.66 -10.21 11.88
C ARG A 220 -7.67 -11.67 11.44
N GLY A 221 -8.12 -11.98 10.23
CA GLY A 221 -8.20 -13.35 9.74
C GLY A 221 -9.27 -14.17 10.45
N VAL A 222 -10.27 -13.53 11.04
CA VAL A 222 -11.46 -14.26 11.54
C VAL A 222 -12.30 -14.68 10.35
N LEU A 223 -12.45 -13.75 9.40
CA LEU A 223 -13.13 -13.97 8.13
C LEU A 223 -12.16 -13.74 6.97
N GLN A 224 -12.43 -14.40 5.85
CA GLN A 224 -11.83 -14.13 4.54
C GLN A 224 -12.92 -13.95 3.49
N ALA A 225 -12.54 -13.31 2.39
CA ALA A 225 -13.37 -13.11 1.21
C ALA A 225 -12.49 -12.78 0.01
N ASP A 226 -13.05 -12.87 -1.20
CA ASP A 226 -12.41 -12.35 -2.41
C ASP A 226 -12.55 -10.82 -2.46
N LEU A 227 -11.59 -10.14 -1.83
CA LEU A 227 -11.52 -8.68 -1.72
C LEU A 227 -10.93 -8.01 -2.97
N ALA A 228 -10.40 -8.80 -3.91
CA ALA A 228 -9.87 -8.31 -5.17
C ALA A 228 -10.99 -7.99 -6.15
N HIS A 229 -12.03 -8.82 -6.17
CA HIS A 229 -13.14 -8.72 -7.13
C HIS A 229 -14.45 -8.23 -6.50
N ASN A 230 -14.60 -8.27 -5.17
CA ASN A 230 -15.86 -7.91 -4.51
C ASN A 230 -15.67 -6.80 -3.46
N HIS A 231 -16.61 -5.86 -3.41
CA HIS A 231 -16.63 -4.83 -2.36
C HIS A 231 -17.06 -5.40 -1.02
N ILE A 232 -16.48 -4.88 0.07
CA ILE A 232 -16.99 -5.11 1.43
C ILE A 232 -18.37 -4.44 1.57
N CYS A 233 -19.42 -5.22 1.36
CA CYS A 233 -20.80 -4.79 1.37
C CYS A 233 -21.74 -5.97 1.71
N GLY A 234 -23.04 -5.71 1.82
CA GLY A 234 -24.02 -6.71 2.26
C GLY A 234 -24.12 -7.98 1.40
N THR A 235 -23.63 -7.96 0.16
CA THR A 235 -23.59 -9.11 -0.75
C THR A 235 -22.24 -9.84 -0.75
N LEU A 236 -21.25 -9.36 -0.01
CA LEU A 236 -19.96 -10.03 0.10
C LEU A 236 -20.16 -11.39 0.77
N GLU A 237 -19.70 -12.45 0.11
CA GLU A 237 -19.63 -13.78 0.69
C GLU A 237 -18.40 -13.89 1.59
N LEU A 238 -18.61 -14.43 2.79
CA LEU A 238 -17.63 -14.53 3.86
C LEU A 238 -17.47 -15.99 4.26
N THR A 239 -16.24 -16.42 4.46
CA THR A 239 -15.91 -17.71 5.06
C THR A 239 -14.99 -17.50 6.26
N VAL A 240 -14.93 -18.49 7.15
CA VAL A 240 -13.98 -18.48 8.26
C VAL A 240 -12.55 -18.61 7.74
N ALA A 241 -11.62 -17.89 8.37
CA ALA A 241 -10.21 -17.86 7.98
C ALA A 241 -9.27 -18.47 9.03
N TYR A 242 -9.69 -18.63 10.29
CA TYR A 242 -8.89 -19.22 11.38
C TYR A 242 -7.48 -18.62 11.52
N GLY A 243 -7.38 -17.31 11.32
CA GLY A 243 -6.14 -16.55 11.38
C GLY A 243 -5.38 -16.44 10.05
N ASP A 244 -5.85 -17.06 8.97
CA ASP A 244 -5.29 -16.83 7.64
C ASP A 244 -5.56 -15.39 7.17
N LEU A 245 -4.56 -14.81 6.51
CA LEU A 245 -4.56 -13.44 6.03
C LEU A 245 -4.22 -13.36 4.53
N ALA A 246 -4.20 -14.50 3.82
CA ALA A 246 -3.83 -14.54 2.41
C ALA A 246 -4.69 -13.58 1.53
N HIS A 247 -5.98 -13.44 1.83
CA HIS A 247 -6.91 -12.51 1.16
C HIS A 247 -6.55 -11.03 1.29
N LEU A 248 -5.61 -10.67 2.18
CA LEU A 248 -5.11 -9.31 2.35
C LEU A 248 -3.90 -8.99 1.45
N CYS A 249 -3.38 -9.97 0.69
CA CYS A 249 -2.25 -9.81 -0.24
C CYS A 249 -2.63 -9.08 -1.55
N LEU A 250 -3.40 -7.99 -1.45
CA LEU A 250 -4.07 -7.31 -2.57
C LEU A 250 -3.12 -6.66 -3.59
N ILE A 251 -1.85 -6.48 -3.26
CA ILE A 251 -0.88 -5.89 -4.17
C ILE A 251 -0.54 -6.82 -5.35
N GLU A 252 -0.68 -8.14 -5.17
CA GLU A 252 -0.42 -9.14 -6.23
C GLU A 252 -1.47 -9.05 -7.34
N GLU A 253 -2.70 -8.70 -6.99
CA GLU A 253 -3.84 -8.55 -7.91
C GLU A 253 -3.71 -7.34 -8.85
N LEU A 254 -2.75 -6.45 -8.57
CA LEU A 254 -2.47 -5.25 -9.37
C LEU A 254 -1.18 -5.37 -10.20
N ARG A 255 -0.58 -6.56 -10.24
CA ARG A 255 0.55 -6.83 -11.14
C ARG A 255 0.01 -7.12 -12.55
N PRO A 256 0.67 -6.61 -13.60
CA PRO A 256 0.27 -6.85 -14.98
C PRO A 256 0.49 -8.30 -15.43
#